data_AF-J9APW2-F1
#
_entry.id   AF-J9APW2-F1
#
_cell.length_a   1.000
_cell.length_b   1.000
_cell.length_c   1.000
_cell.angle_alpha   90.00
_cell.angle_beta   90.00
_cell.angle_gamma   90.00
#
_symmetry.space_group_name_H-M   'P 1'
#
loop_
_entity.id
_entity.type
_entity.pdbx_description
1 polymer ?
#
loop_
_entity_poly.entity_id
_entity_poly.type
_entity_poly.pdbx_seq_one_letter_code
_entity_poly.pdbx_strand_id
1 'polypeptide(L)'
;MALSEEVIARRLRAVDQTSESIQTTSMWILHHRDLASQFVNCWTEVFRTASDPLQIALFYVANDVCQKAKKKGDSHVLLQAFAPHWVNAISYSRSSENVQKAVSRILDIFEERQIYSKSQLADMRAAQNDSNELEDNTLIDFDIGYLIRDVEGYHKGNLVMERARELLSRSDFNFKNKIKSRMKDRRDGEKFMGEIEQSYTKLTDFFGALAKHRKRGQHLLAEIERAKRCFTLQLRDVTVVED
;
A
#
# COMPACT_ATOMS: atom_id res chain seq x y z
N MET A 1 19.14 -13.77 21.04
CA MET A 1 18.11 -14.10 20.02
C MET A 1 17.84 -12.81 19.25
N ALA A 2 18.20 -12.75 17.97
CA ALA A 2 18.00 -11.54 17.17
C ALA A 2 16.50 -11.26 17.01
N LEU A 3 16.08 -10.01 17.17
CA LEU A 3 14.70 -9.62 16.97
C LEU A 3 14.40 -9.62 15.46
N SER A 4 13.44 -10.44 15.02
CA SER A 4 13.03 -10.48 13.60
C SER A 4 11.85 -9.56 13.34
N GLU A 5 11.71 -9.10 12.09
CA GLU A 5 10.58 -8.28 11.63
C GLU A 5 9.22 -8.96 11.88
N GLU A 6 9.16 -10.28 11.78
CA GLU A 6 7.95 -11.05 12.06
C GLU A 6 7.51 -10.95 13.53
N VAL A 7 8.46 -10.97 14.46
CA VAL A 7 8.19 -10.81 15.89
C VAL A 7 7.69 -9.39 16.17
N ILE A 8 8.29 -8.38 15.53
CA ILE A 8 7.85 -6.98 15.62
C ILE A 8 6.42 -6.84 15.10
N ALA A 9 6.16 -7.28 13.87
CA ALA A 9 4.86 -7.16 13.24
C ALA A 9 3.77 -7.91 14.02
N ARG A 10 4.06 -9.11 14.52
CA ARG A 10 3.13 -9.88 15.36
C ARG A 10 2.76 -9.12 16.63
N ARG A 11 3.75 -8.52 17.30
CA ARG A 11 3.51 -7.73 18.51
C ARG A 11 2.72 -6.46 18.23
N LEU A 12 3.04 -5.74 17.15
CA LEU A 12 2.32 -4.54 16.74
C LEU A 12 0.85 -4.82 16.38
N ARG A 13 0.55 -5.98 15.77
CA ARG A 13 -0.83 -6.40 15.49
C ARG A 13 -1.65 -6.75 16.73
N ALA A 14 -0.99 -7.07 17.84
CA ALA A 14 -1.64 -7.43 19.10
C ALA A 14 -1.85 -6.23 20.03
N VAL A 15 -1.45 -5.02 19.63
CA VAL A 15 -1.64 -3.81 20.42
C VAL A 15 -3.11 -3.41 20.44
N ASP A 16 -3.58 -2.95 21.58
CA ASP A 16 -4.91 -2.37 21.76
C ASP A 16 -4.81 -0.94 22.34
N GLN A 17 -5.94 -0.29 22.53
CA GLN A 17 -6.01 1.10 23.00
C GLN A 17 -5.83 1.25 24.52
N THR A 18 -5.55 0.17 25.26
CA THR A 18 -5.32 0.24 26.70
C THR A 18 -3.96 0.88 26.99
N SER A 19 -3.89 1.65 28.08
CA SER A 19 -2.65 2.31 28.49
C SER A 19 -1.52 1.30 28.75
N GLU A 20 -1.84 0.13 29.30
CA GLU A 20 -0.87 -0.92 29.57
C GLU A 20 -0.26 -1.49 28.28
N SER A 21 -1.09 -1.81 27.29
CA SER A 21 -0.64 -2.34 25.99
C SER A 21 0.26 -1.34 25.25
N ILE A 22 -0.15 -0.06 25.24
CA ILE A 22 0.59 1.04 24.63
C ILE A 22 1.95 1.24 25.32
N GLN A 23 1.96 1.37 26.65
CA GLN A 23 3.19 1.64 27.42
C GLN A 23 4.17 0.48 27.33
N THR A 24 3.68 -0.75 27.44
CA THR A 24 4.51 -1.96 27.37
C THR A 24 5.16 -2.11 26.00
N THR A 25 4.42 -1.82 24.93
CA THR A 25 4.94 -1.86 23.55
C THR A 25 5.93 -0.73 23.29
N SER A 26 5.62 0.49 23.75
CA SER A 26 6.51 1.65 23.63
C SER A 26 7.84 1.46 24.37
N MET A 27 7.80 0.95 25.60
CA MET A 27 9.01 0.64 26.37
C MET A 27 9.88 -0.41 25.69
N TRP A 28 9.24 -1.40 25.05
CA TRP A 28 9.95 -2.41 24.29
C TRP A 28 10.64 -1.84 23.04
N ILE A 29 9.98 -0.95 22.31
CA ILE A 29 10.59 -0.24 21.17
C ILE A 29 11.78 0.60 21.63
N LEU A 30 11.64 1.35 22.73
CA LEU A 30 12.72 2.16 23.30
C LEU A 30 13.94 1.33 23.74
N HIS A 31 13.69 0.15 24.32
CA HIS A 31 14.76 -0.78 24.70
C HIS A 31 15.58 -1.23 23.49
N HIS A 32 14.93 -1.40 22.33
CA HIS A 32 15.54 -1.85 21.09
C HIS A 32 15.73 -0.70 20.08
N ARG A 33 16.05 0.51 20.56
CA ARG A 33 16.21 1.72 19.73
C ARG A 33 17.22 1.59 18.57
N ASP A 34 18.21 0.70 18.69
CA ASP A 34 19.18 0.41 17.62
C ASP A 34 18.51 -0.20 16.36
N LEU A 35 17.30 -0.74 16.51
CA LEU A 35 16.47 -1.28 15.44
C LEU A 35 15.38 -0.29 14.97
N ALA A 36 15.54 1.02 15.25
CA ALA A 36 14.53 2.04 14.95
C ALA A 36 13.96 1.92 13.53
N SER A 37 14.80 1.81 12.51
CA SER A 37 14.35 1.69 11.11
C SER A 37 13.48 0.45 10.87
N GLN A 38 13.84 -0.71 11.45
CA GLN A 38 13.04 -1.93 11.31
C GLN A 38 11.68 -1.77 12.02
N PHE A 39 11.66 -1.18 13.21
CA PHE A 39 10.41 -0.92 13.93
C PHE A 39 9.47 -0.01 13.14
N VAL A 40 9.97 1.10 12.60
CA VAL A 40 9.11 2.03 11.88
C VAL A 40 8.62 1.43 10.56
N ASN A 41 9.46 0.66 9.85
CA ASN A 41 9.03 -0.06 8.66
C ASN A 41 7.91 -1.07 8.97
N CYS A 42 8.11 -1.95 9.97
CA CYS A 42 7.07 -2.89 10.38
C CYS A 42 5.80 -2.18 10.86
N TRP A 43 5.94 -1.05 11.57
CA TRP A 43 4.81 -0.23 12.00
C TRP A 43 4.01 0.29 10.81
N THR A 44 4.66 0.81 9.77
CA THR A 44 3.99 1.26 8.56
C THR A 44 3.29 0.13 7.82
N GLU A 45 3.93 -1.04 7.65
CA GLU A 45 3.29 -2.19 7.00
C GLU A 45 2.06 -2.68 7.75
N VAL A 46 2.14 -2.78 9.09
CA VAL A 46 0.99 -3.18 9.91
C VAL A 46 -0.12 -2.12 9.84
N PHE A 47 0.24 -0.84 9.89
CA PHE A 47 -0.71 0.28 9.86
C PHE A 47 -1.55 0.31 8.57
N ARG A 48 -0.95 0.03 7.41
CA ARG A 48 -1.66 0.01 6.11
C ARG A 48 -2.80 -1.00 6.05
N THR A 49 -2.67 -2.12 6.76
CA THR A 49 -3.67 -3.19 6.76
C THR A 49 -4.51 -3.23 8.04
N ALA A 50 -4.29 -2.29 8.96
CA ALA A 50 -4.95 -2.24 10.26
C ALA A 50 -6.38 -1.68 10.16
N SER A 51 -7.26 -2.13 11.05
CA SER A 51 -8.56 -1.51 11.29
C SER A 51 -8.42 -0.21 12.10
N ASP A 52 -9.43 0.65 12.07
CA ASP A 52 -9.42 1.94 12.78
C ASP A 52 -9.01 1.85 14.27
N PRO A 53 -9.50 0.89 15.08
CA PRO A 53 -9.08 0.77 16.48
C PRO A 53 -7.58 0.48 16.62
N LEU A 54 -7.05 -0.39 15.76
CA LEU A 54 -5.63 -0.73 15.75
C LEU A 54 -4.78 0.42 15.22
N GLN A 55 -5.23 1.17 14.20
CA GLN A 55 -4.55 2.38 13.74
C GLN A 55 -4.42 3.43 14.85
N ILE A 56 -5.49 3.67 15.62
CA ILE A 56 -5.45 4.57 16.78
C ILE A 56 -4.45 4.06 17.82
N ALA A 57 -4.48 2.77 18.14
CA ALA A 57 -3.55 2.18 19.10
C ALA A 57 -2.08 2.32 18.65
N LEU A 58 -1.80 2.08 17.37
CA LEU A 58 -0.49 2.24 16.76
C LEU A 58 -0.01 3.70 16.76
N PHE A 59 -0.91 4.66 16.52
CA PHE A 59 -0.60 6.08 16.67
C PHE A 59 -0.26 6.45 18.12
N TYR A 60 -0.99 5.91 19.10
CA TYR A 60 -0.67 6.15 20.50
C TYR A 60 0.66 5.52 20.94
N VAL A 61 1.01 4.33 20.40
CA VAL A 61 2.35 3.76 20.60
C VAL A 61 3.42 4.66 20.01
N ALA A 62 3.28 5.10 18.76
CA ALA A 62 4.25 5.99 18.12
C ALA A 62 4.40 7.32 18.88
N ASN A 63 3.28 7.89 19.33
CA ASN A 63 3.23 9.09 20.16
C ASN A 63 4.02 8.91 21.47
N ASP A 64 3.74 7.85 22.24
CA ASP A 64 4.42 7.58 23.51
C ASP A 64 5.92 7.34 23.32
N VAL A 65 6.31 6.62 22.26
CA VAL A 65 7.73 6.42 21.88
C VAL A 65 8.40 7.76 21.58
N CYS A 66 7.80 8.60 20.73
CA CYS A 66 8.38 9.90 20.35
C CYS A 66 8.56 10.80 21.57
N GLN A 67 7.54 10.89 22.44
CA GLN A 67 7.61 11.72 23.64
C GLN A 67 8.68 11.24 24.63
N LYS A 68 8.81 9.93 24.85
CA LYS A 68 9.86 9.35 25.70
C LYS A 68 11.24 9.50 25.08
N ALA A 69 11.36 9.33 23.77
CA ALA A 69 12.60 9.52 23.02
C ALA A 69 13.09 10.98 23.05
N LYS A 70 12.18 11.97 23.10
CA LYS A 70 12.54 13.37 23.28
C LYS A 70 13.19 13.65 24.64
N LYS A 71 12.71 13.00 25.70
CA LYS A 71 13.23 13.16 27.08
C LYS A 71 14.58 12.46 27.27
N LYS A 72 14.80 11.34 26.59
CA LYS A 72 16.04 10.55 26.67
C LYS A 72 16.91 10.79 25.42
N GLY A 73 17.96 11.58 25.57
CA GLY A 73 18.83 11.97 24.44
C GLY A 73 19.44 10.81 23.64
N ASP A 74 19.61 9.63 24.26
CA ASP A 74 20.12 8.41 23.62
C ASP A 74 19.14 7.74 22.65
N SER A 75 17.88 8.20 22.61
CA SER A 75 16.79 7.63 21.83
C SER A 75 16.32 8.54 20.69
N HIS A 76 17.07 9.62 20.41
CA HIS A 76 16.74 10.61 19.37
C HIS A 76 16.61 9.99 17.96
N VAL A 77 17.31 8.88 17.70
CA VAL A 77 17.21 8.13 16.44
C VAL A 77 15.78 7.67 16.13
N LEU A 78 14.96 7.38 17.15
CA LEU A 78 13.56 6.99 16.97
C LEU A 78 12.71 8.17 16.46
N LEU A 79 12.95 9.39 16.96
CA LEU A 79 12.25 10.59 16.47
C LEU A 79 12.53 10.83 14.98
N GLN A 80 13.80 10.72 14.58
CA GLN A 80 14.20 10.87 13.18
C GLN A 80 13.58 9.77 12.30
N ALA A 81 13.55 8.53 12.79
CA ALA A 81 12.97 7.41 12.06
C ALA A 81 11.44 7.54 11.87
N PHE A 82 10.71 7.97 12.91
CA PHE A 82 9.25 8.11 12.82
C PHE A 82 8.79 9.31 12.01
N ALA A 83 9.56 10.40 11.96
CA ALA A 83 9.17 11.66 11.30
C ALA A 83 8.55 11.51 9.89
N PRO A 84 9.21 10.85 8.90
CA PRO A 84 8.64 10.73 7.56
C PRO A 84 7.42 9.81 7.48
N HIS A 85 7.23 8.93 8.47
CA HIS A 85 6.16 7.95 8.49
C HIS A 85 4.84 8.50 9.04
N TRP A 86 4.89 9.59 9.81
CA TRP A 86 3.69 10.30 10.26
C TRP A 86 2.86 10.81 9.09
N VAL A 87 3.48 11.51 8.14
CA VAL A 87 2.79 12.06 6.96
C VAL A 87 2.09 10.94 6.16
N ASN A 88 2.80 9.84 5.92
CA ASN A 88 2.23 8.70 5.20
C ASN A 88 1.06 8.06 5.96
N ALA A 89 1.22 7.83 7.28
CA ALA A 89 0.18 7.22 8.10
C ALA A 89 -1.08 8.09 8.21
N ILE A 90 -0.91 9.40 8.39
CA ILE A 90 -2.03 10.37 8.42
C ILE A 90 -2.80 10.33 7.10
N SER A 91 -2.09 10.25 5.96
CA SER A 91 -2.69 10.12 4.64
C SER A 91 -3.49 8.83 4.46
N TYR A 92 -3.03 7.70 5.03
CA TYR A 92 -3.76 6.44 4.97
C TYR A 92 -4.99 6.40 5.89
N SER A 93 -5.02 7.18 6.97
CA SER A 93 -6.14 7.19 7.92
C SER A 93 -7.18 8.27 7.67
N ARG A 94 -7.15 8.95 6.51
CA ARG A 94 -8.06 10.07 6.15
C ARG A 94 -9.54 9.68 6.19
N SER A 95 -9.89 8.43 5.88
CA SER A 95 -11.29 7.99 5.81
C SER A 95 -11.98 7.87 7.17
N SER A 96 -11.22 7.78 8.28
CA SER A 96 -11.77 7.54 9.62
C SER A 96 -11.73 8.78 10.49
N GLU A 97 -12.90 9.35 10.81
CA GLU A 97 -13.01 10.53 11.68
C GLU A 97 -12.46 10.25 13.10
N ASN A 98 -12.65 9.04 13.61
CA ASN A 98 -12.13 8.65 14.92
C ASN A 98 -10.59 8.63 14.94
N VAL A 99 -9.97 8.12 13.88
CA VAL A 99 -8.51 8.13 13.75
C VAL A 99 -8.02 9.57 13.58
N GLN A 100 -8.70 10.40 12.78
CA GLN A 100 -8.34 11.81 12.61
C GLN A 100 -8.42 12.61 13.91
N LYS A 101 -9.45 12.40 14.74
CA LYS A 101 -9.54 13.01 16.08
C LYS A 101 -8.37 12.62 16.97
N ALA A 102 -7.90 11.37 16.90
CA ALA A 102 -6.72 10.93 17.63
C ALA A 102 -5.45 11.60 17.10
N VAL A 103 -5.29 11.71 15.78
CA VAL A 103 -4.17 12.40 15.12
C VAL A 103 -4.12 13.87 15.53
N SER A 104 -5.23 14.62 15.46
CA SER A 104 -5.26 16.04 15.84
C SER A 104 -4.75 16.24 17.26
N ARG A 105 -5.26 15.45 18.23
CA ARG A 105 -4.80 15.48 19.62
C ARG A 105 -3.29 15.21 19.75
N ILE A 106 -2.76 14.27 18.96
CA ILE A 106 -1.32 13.96 18.98
C ILE A 106 -0.50 15.13 18.41
N LEU A 107 -0.94 15.74 17.30
CA LEU A 107 -0.25 16.88 16.70
C LEU A 107 -0.24 18.10 17.63
N ASP A 108 -1.32 18.35 18.36
CA ASP A 108 -1.39 19.40 19.38
C ASP A 108 -0.38 19.13 20.51
N ILE A 109 -0.31 17.89 21.00
CA ILE A 109 0.70 17.48 21.99
C ILE A 109 2.12 17.64 21.45
N PHE A 110 2.35 17.30 20.18
CA PHE A 110 3.68 17.45 19.56
C PHE A 110 4.10 18.91 19.43
N GLU A 111 3.15 19.80 19.16
CA GLU A 111 3.39 21.24 19.16
C GLU A 111 3.66 21.77 20.57
N GLU A 112 2.79 21.48 21.54
CA GLU A 112 2.95 21.92 22.93
C GLU A 112 4.30 21.47 23.53
N ARG A 113 4.71 20.23 23.25
CA ARG A 113 5.93 19.63 23.81
C ARG A 113 7.16 19.79 22.92
N GLN A 114 7.04 20.47 21.78
CA GLN A 114 8.12 20.69 20.81
C GLN A 114 8.84 19.36 20.44
N ILE A 115 8.04 18.33 20.16
CA ILE A 115 8.54 17.00 19.78
C ILE A 115 9.20 17.06 18.40
N TYR A 116 8.51 17.70 17.44
CA TYR A 116 8.98 17.97 16.09
C TYR A 116 9.08 19.47 15.81
N SER A 117 9.79 19.83 14.74
CA SER A 117 9.89 21.22 14.29
C SER A 117 8.57 21.74 13.72
N LYS A 118 8.39 23.07 13.71
CA LYS A 118 7.21 23.71 13.10
C LYS A 118 7.00 23.31 11.64
N SER A 119 8.07 23.14 10.86
CA SER A 119 8.01 22.69 9.47
C SER A 119 7.42 21.28 9.37
N GLN A 120 7.92 20.34 10.18
CA GLN A 120 7.43 18.96 10.16
C GLN A 120 5.97 18.86 10.62
N LEU A 121 5.58 19.66 11.62
CA LEU A 121 4.18 19.73 12.05
C LEU A 121 3.29 20.34 10.97
N ALA A 122 3.77 21.33 10.23
CA ALA A 122 3.05 21.88 9.08
C ALA A 122 2.84 20.81 7.99
N ASP A 123 3.85 20.00 7.67
CA ASP A 123 3.72 18.90 6.71
C ASP A 123 2.70 17.84 7.17
N MET A 124 2.72 17.49 8.47
CA MET A 124 1.74 16.56 9.05
C MET A 124 0.32 17.11 9.03
N ARG A 125 0.14 18.41 9.33
CA ARG A 125 -1.17 19.08 9.27
C ARG A 125 -1.66 19.27 7.83
N ALA A 126 -0.76 19.54 6.89
CA ALA A 126 -1.10 19.56 5.47
C ALA A 126 -1.63 18.19 5.04
N ALA A 127 -0.96 17.10 5.42
CA ALA A 127 -1.44 15.74 5.14
C ALA A 127 -2.78 15.39 5.79
N GLN A 128 -3.15 16.08 6.89
CA GLN A 128 -4.45 15.99 7.54
C GLN A 128 -5.54 16.82 6.83
N ASN A 129 -5.19 17.98 6.26
CA ASN A 129 -6.11 18.98 5.71
C ASN A 129 -6.24 18.99 4.18
N ASP A 130 -5.44 18.19 3.47
CA ASP A 130 -5.44 17.98 2.01
C ASP A 130 -6.78 17.45 1.45
N SER A 131 -7.84 17.48 2.27
CA SER A 131 -9.24 17.32 1.94
C SER A 131 -9.76 18.50 1.09
N ASN A 132 -9.46 19.76 1.43
CA ASN A 132 -10.30 20.85 0.92
C ASN A 132 -10.10 21.34 -0.53
N GLU A 133 -8.96 21.11 -1.20
CA GLU A 133 -8.75 21.68 -2.56
C GLU A 133 -8.96 20.69 -3.71
N LEU A 134 -8.90 19.38 -3.43
CA LEU A 134 -9.16 18.32 -4.42
C LEU A 134 -10.56 17.71 -4.28
N GLU A 135 -11.20 17.79 -3.11
CA GLU A 135 -12.50 17.18 -2.86
C GLU A 135 -13.66 17.89 -3.59
N ASP A 136 -13.61 19.23 -3.72
CA ASP A 136 -14.71 19.98 -4.34
C ASP A 136 -14.70 19.87 -5.89
N ASN A 137 -13.51 19.76 -6.49
CA ASN A 137 -13.36 19.67 -7.96
C ASN A 137 -13.44 18.23 -8.52
N THR A 138 -13.29 17.19 -7.69
CA THR A 138 -13.32 15.79 -8.16
C THR A 138 -14.68 15.11 -8.04
N LEU A 139 -15.62 15.69 -7.27
CA LEU A 139 -16.99 15.19 -7.09
C LEU A 139 -17.92 15.51 -8.27
N ILE A 140 -17.66 16.60 -8.99
CA ILE A 140 -18.63 17.16 -9.95
C ILE A 140 -18.67 16.37 -11.28
N ASP A 141 -17.66 15.53 -11.57
CA ASP A 141 -17.55 14.84 -12.87
C ASP A 141 -17.06 13.38 -12.76
N PHE A 142 -17.64 12.60 -11.83
CA PHE A 142 -17.38 11.16 -11.77
C PHE A 142 -18.38 10.37 -12.64
N ASP A 143 -17.96 9.96 -13.82
CA ASP A 143 -18.77 9.16 -14.75
C ASP A 143 -18.83 7.67 -14.32
N ILE A 144 -19.92 7.30 -13.65
CA ILE A 144 -20.22 5.93 -13.24
C ILE A 144 -20.31 4.99 -14.47
N GLY A 145 -20.82 5.48 -15.60
CA GLY A 145 -20.92 4.71 -16.84
C GLY A 145 -19.55 4.37 -17.42
N TYR A 146 -18.60 5.31 -17.35
CA TYR A 146 -17.20 5.04 -17.68
C TYR A 146 -16.60 3.96 -16.78
N LEU A 147 -16.79 4.05 -15.45
CA LEU A 147 -16.27 3.06 -14.51
C LEU A 147 -16.82 1.66 -14.78
N ILE A 148 -18.13 1.52 -14.97
CA ILE A 148 -18.76 0.23 -15.29
C ILE A 148 -18.13 -0.37 -16.55
N ARG A 149 -17.99 0.43 -17.61
CA ARG A 149 -17.38 -0.02 -18.87
C ARG A 149 -15.92 -0.44 -18.68
N ASP A 150 -15.15 0.28 -17.87
CA ASP A 150 -13.74 -0.03 -17.62
C ASP A 150 -13.58 -1.32 -16.79
N VAL A 151 -14.43 -1.53 -15.77
CA VAL A 151 -14.51 -2.78 -14.98
C VAL A 151 -14.87 -3.96 -15.88
N GLU A 152 -15.92 -3.85 -16.69
CA GLU A 152 -16.34 -4.90 -17.62
C GLU A 152 -15.26 -5.20 -18.67
N GLY A 153 -14.63 -4.16 -19.21
CA GLY A 153 -13.55 -4.26 -20.18
C GLY A 153 -12.34 -4.98 -19.59
N TYR A 154 -11.97 -4.65 -18.35
CA TYR A 154 -10.89 -5.33 -17.63
C TYR A 154 -11.21 -6.80 -17.37
N HIS A 155 -12.43 -7.11 -16.92
CA HIS A 155 -12.87 -8.49 -16.69
C HIS A 155 -12.81 -9.33 -17.97
N LYS A 156 -13.32 -8.81 -19.09
CA LYS A 156 -13.21 -9.46 -20.40
C LYS A 156 -11.75 -9.67 -20.80
N GLY A 157 -10.89 -8.68 -20.57
CA GLY A 157 -9.45 -8.79 -20.80
C GLY A 157 -8.80 -9.90 -19.97
N ASN A 158 -9.19 -10.03 -18.70
CA ASN A 158 -8.70 -11.06 -17.80
C ASN A 158 -9.05 -12.47 -18.29
N LEU A 159 -10.29 -12.69 -18.77
CA LEU A 159 -10.70 -13.96 -19.37
C LEU A 159 -9.85 -14.34 -20.59
N VAL A 160 -9.48 -13.36 -21.43
CA VAL A 160 -8.60 -13.60 -22.58
C VAL A 160 -7.19 -13.97 -22.13
N MET A 161 -6.65 -13.29 -21.11
CA MET A 161 -5.32 -13.60 -20.57
C MET A 161 -5.25 -14.99 -19.95
N GLU A 162 -6.28 -15.40 -19.19
CA GLU A 162 -6.37 -16.75 -18.63
C GLU A 162 -6.43 -17.83 -19.72
N ARG A 163 -7.23 -17.61 -20.76
CA ARG A 163 -7.28 -18.53 -21.91
C ARG A 163 -5.93 -18.62 -22.63
N ALA A 164 -5.26 -17.49 -22.84
CA ALA A 164 -3.94 -17.48 -23.48
C ALA A 164 -2.88 -18.16 -22.61
N ARG A 165 -2.93 -17.98 -21.28
CA ARG A 165 -2.07 -18.68 -20.32
C ARG A 165 -2.28 -20.20 -20.38
N GLU A 166 -3.52 -20.66 -20.48
CA GLU A 166 -3.84 -22.08 -20.61
C GLU A 166 -3.32 -22.68 -21.92
N LEU A 167 -3.40 -21.95 -23.04
CA LEU A 167 -2.84 -22.40 -24.31
C LEU A 167 -1.31 -22.52 -24.25
N LEU A 168 -0.64 -21.57 -23.59
CA LEU A 168 0.80 -21.60 -23.41
C LEU A 168 1.24 -22.72 -22.47
N SER A 169 0.51 -23.01 -21.39
CA SER A 169 0.87 -24.09 -20.47
C SER A 169 0.81 -25.48 -21.13
N ARG A 170 -0.04 -25.64 -22.14
CA ARG A 170 -0.15 -26.88 -22.94
C ARG A 170 0.87 -26.96 -24.09
N SER A 171 1.59 -25.89 -24.38
CA SER A 171 2.55 -25.83 -25.48
C SER A 171 3.91 -26.40 -25.08
N ASP A 172 4.54 -27.19 -25.94
CA ASP A 172 5.86 -27.76 -25.70
C ASP A 172 6.98 -26.81 -26.17
N PHE A 173 7.55 -26.08 -25.22
CA PHE A 173 8.68 -25.16 -25.45
C PHE A 173 10.05 -25.83 -25.24
N ASN A 174 10.11 -27.14 -25.00
CA ASN A 174 11.39 -27.82 -24.76
C ASN A 174 12.07 -28.24 -26.07
N PHE A 175 12.69 -27.26 -26.73
CA PHE A 175 13.40 -27.49 -27.99
C PHE A 175 14.74 -28.21 -27.81
N LYS A 176 15.36 -28.11 -26.63
CA LYS A 176 16.72 -28.58 -26.35
C LYS A 176 16.96 -30.04 -26.75
N ASN A 177 16.00 -30.90 -26.46
CA ASN A 177 16.11 -32.34 -26.74
C ASN A 177 15.89 -32.69 -28.23
N LYS A 178 15.30 -31.78 -29.00
CA LYS A 178 14.96 -31.96 -30.42
C LYS A 178 16.02 -31.41 -31.38
N ILE A 179 16.90 -30.52 -30.90
CA ILE A 179 17.98 -29.90 -31.70
C ILE A 179 18.87 -30.97 -32.37
N LYS A 180 19.35 -31.97 -31.61
CA LYS A 180 20.28 -32.98 -32.15
C LYS A 180 19.69 -33.85 -33.26
N SER A 181 18.39 -34.10 -33.26
CA SER A 181 17.74 -34.94 -34.27
C SER A 181 17.25 -34.14 -35.48
N ARG A 182 16.70 -32.95 -35.26
CA ARG A 182 16.08 -32.12 -36.32
C ARG A 182 17.08 -31.24 -37.09
N MET A 183 18.28 -31.00 -36.56
CA MET A 183 19.32 -30.16 -37.21
C MET A 183 20.30 -30.93 -38.11
N LYS A 184 19.98 -32.17 -38.50
CA LYS A 184 20.86 -33.00 -39.34
C LYS A 184 20.70 -32.71 -40.84
N ASP A 185 19.47 -32.43 -41.27
CA ASP A 185 19.13 -32.08 -42.65
C ASP A 185 18.81 -30.59 -42.75
N ARG A 186 19.21 -29.95 -43.86
CA ARG A 186 19.03 -28.51 -44.05
C ARG A 186 17.55 -28.11 -44.10
N ARG A 187 16.70 -28.87 -44.80
CA ARG A 187 15.28 -28.55 -44.94
C ARG A 187 14.51 -28.76 -43.63
N ASP A 188 14.79 -29.83 -42.89
CA ASP A 188 14.16 -30.05 -41.57
C ASP A 188 14.66 -29.06 -40.52
N GLY A 189 15.94 -28.69 -40.57
CA GLY A 189 16.53 -27.66 -39.71
C GLY A 189 15.89 -26.28 -39.93
N GLU A 190 15.68 -25.87 -41.18
CA GLU A 190 14.97 -24.63 -41.52
C GLU A 190 13.53 -24.61 -40.96
N LYS A 191 12.79 -25.73 -41.06
CA LYS A 191 11.44 -25.85 -40.47
C LYS A 191 11.47 -25.77 -38.94
N PHE A 192 12.41 -26.47 -38.32
CA PHE A 192 12.55 -26.49 -36.86
C PHE A 192 12.94 -25.12 -36.29
N MET A 193 13.81 -24.37 -36.97
CA MET A 193 14.10 -22.98 -36.62
C MET A 193 12.84 -22.10 -36.73
N GLY A 194 12.03 -22.29 -37.77
CA GLY A 194 10.74 -21.60 -37.91
C GLY A 194 9.75 -21.91 -36.78
N GLU A 195 9.70 -23.16 -36.29
CA GLU A 195 8.88 -23.56 -35.13
C GLU A 195 9.34 -22.82 -33.84
N ILE A 196 10.66 -22.70 -33.64
CA ILE A 196 11.26 -21.99 -32.50
C ILE A 196 10.94 -20.50 -32.58
N GLU A 197 11.15 -19.87 -33.74
CA GLU A 197 10.85 -18.44 -33.95
C GLU A 197 9.36 -18.14 -33.74
N GLN A 198 8.45 -18.97 -34.27
CA GLN A 198 7.02 -18.81 -34.03
C GLN A 198 6.67 -18.91 -32.54
N SER A 199 7.32 -19.83 -31.82
CA SER A 199 7.09 -20.04 -30.39
C SER A 199 7.61 -18.86 -29.57
N TYR A 200 8.78 -18.32 -29.95
CA TYR A 200 9.35 -17.12 -29.36
C TYR A 200 8.47 -15.90 -29.58
N THR A 201 7.96 -15.71 -30.80
CA THR A 201 7.04 -14.61 -31.14
C THR A 201 5.76 -14.71 -30.30
N LYS A 202 5.13 -15.89 -30.21
CA LYS A 202 3.93 -16.10 -29.37
C LYS A 202 4.15 -15.74 -27.91
N LEU A 203 5.29 -16.15 -27.33
CA LEU A 203 5.64 -15.83 -25.94
C LEU A 203 5.88 -14.34 -25.75
N THR A 204 6.57 -13.69 -26.69
CA THR A 204 6.85 -12.26 -26.66
C THR A 204 5.57 -11.43 -26.77
N ASP A 205 4.68 -11.79 -27.69
CA ASP A 205 3.38 -11.14 -27.87
C ASP A 205 2.50 -11.30 -26.62
N PHE A 206 2.46 -12.50 -26.04
CA PHE A 206 1.74 -12.74 -24.80
C PHE A 206 2.30 -11.92 -23.63
N PHE A 207 3.63 -11.87 -23.49
CA PHE A 207 4.26 -11.04 -22.46
C PHE A 207 3.92 -9.55 -22.62
N GLY A 208 3.94 -9.05 -23.87
CA GLY A 208 3.53 -7.69 -24.18
C GLY A 208 2.04 -7.43 -23.86
N ALA A 209 1.17 -8.37 -24.16
CA ALA A 209 -0.25 -8.31 -23.81
C ALA A 209 -0.47 -8.30 -22.30
N LEU A 210 0.27 -9.13 -21.55
CA LEU A 210 0.20 -9.21 -20.09
C LEU A 210 0.67 -7.89 -19.45
N ALA A 211 1.75 -7.30 -19.95
CA ALA A 211 2.23 -5.99 -19.47
C ALA A 211 1.19 -4.89 -19.68
N LYS A 212 0.52 -4.87 -20.84
CA LYS A 212 -0.59 -3.95 -21.13
C LYS A 212 -1.78 -4.20 -20.20
N HIS A 213 -2.15 -5.46 -19.97
CA HIS A 213 -3.25 -5.80 -19.07
C HIS A 213 -2.96 -5.36 -17.63
N ARG A 214 -1.74 -5.59 -17.14
CA ARG A 214 -1.28 -5.13 -15.83
C ARG A 214 -1.41 -3.61 -15.69
N LYS A 215 -0.99 -2.85 -16.71
CA LYS A 215 -1.11 -1.39 -16.71
C LYS A 215 -2.58 -0.94 -16.65
N ARG A 216 -3.48 -1.60 -17.40
CA ARG A 216 -4.93 -1.36 -17.29
C ARG A 216 -5.47 -1.65 -15.89
N GLY A 217 -4.98 -2.69 -15.22
CA GLY A 217 -5.38 -3.01 -13.85
C GLY A 217 -4.94 -1.96 -12.84
N GLN A 218 -3.75 -1.38 -13.00
CA GLN A 218 -3.28 -0.26 -12.18
C GLN A 218 -4.16 0.98 -12.36
N HIS A 219 -4.55 1.28 -13.60
CA HIS A 219 -5.48 2.37 -13.90
C HIS A 219 -6.85 2.13 -13.27
N LEU A 220 -7.43 0.95 -13.49
CA LEU A 220 -8.74 0.60 -12.95
C LEU A 220 -8.75 0.65 -11.41
N LEU A 221 -7.66 0.21 -10.75
CA LEU A 221 -7.53 0.32 -9.31
C LEU A 221 -7.61 1.77 -8.83
N ALA A 222 -6.90 2.69 -9.48
CA ALA A 222 -6.95 4.11 -9.15
C ALA A 222 -8.36 4.70 -9.34
N GLU A 223 -9.07 4.31 -10.42
CA GLU A 223 -10.45 4.74 -10.66
C GLU A 223 -11.45 4.15 -9.66
N ILE A 224 -11.29 2.89 -9.24
CA ILE A 224 -12.12 2.29 -8.18
C ILE A 224 -11.87 2.98 -6.84
N GLU A 225 -10.62 3.32 -6.52
CA GLU A 225 -10.29 4.07 -5.31
C GLU A 225 -10.90 5.48 -5.33
N ARG A 226 -10.89 6.14 -6.50
CA ARG A 226 -11.58 7.42 -6.72
C ARG A 226 -13.09 7.27 -6.55
N ALA A 227 -13.69 6.24 -7.14
CA ALA A 227 -15.12 5.92 -6.99
C ALA A 227 -15.49 5.70 -5.52
N LYS A 228 -14.69 4.92 -4.79
CA LYS A 228 -14.90 4.64 -3.37
C LYS A 228 -14.91 5.93 -2.54
N ARG A 229 -13.99 6.86 -2.81
CA ARG A 229 -13.98 8.18 -2.15
C ARG A 229 -15.26 8.97 -2.48
N CYS A 230 -15.63 9.06 -3.76
CA CYS A 230 -16.84 9.75 -4.21
C CYS A 230 -18.11 9.20 -3.52
N PHE A 231 -18.33 7.89 -3.55
CA PHE A 231 -19.51 7.27 -2.92
C PHE A 231 -19.51 7.36 -1.39
N THR A 232 -18.33 7.30 -0.75
CA THR A 232 -18.25 7.48 0.71
C THR A 232 -18.66 8.88 1.12
N LEU A 233 -18.32 9.89 0.32
CA LEU A 233 -18.72 11.29 0.56
C LEU A 233 -20.21 11.50 0.27
N GLN A 234 -20.73 11.00 -0.86
CA GLN A 234 -22.17 11.06 -1.16
C GLN A 234 -23.04 10.40 -0.08
N LEU A 235 -22.59 9.28 0.51
CA LEU A 235 -23.31 8.62 1.60
C LEU A 235 -23.28 9.41 2.92
N ARG A 236 -22.25 10.24 3.16
CA ARG A 236 -22.19 11.14 4.32
C ARG A 236 -23.16 12.31 4.18
N ASP A 237 -23.31 12.86 2.98
CA ASP A 237 -24.24 13.96 2.71
C ASP A 237 -25.72 13.52 2.83
N VAL A 238 -26.04 12.27 2.48
CA VAL A 238 -27.40 11.73 2.58
C VAL A 238 -27.84 11.45 4.03
N THR A 239 -26.90 11.28 4.97
CA THR A 239 -27.23 11.07 6.40
C THR A 239 -27.61 12.34 7.16
N VAL A 240 -27.55 13.53 6.54
CA VAL A 240 -27.92 14.81 7.17
C VAL A 240 -29.30 15.27 6.71
N VAL A 241 -30.34 14.50 7.05
CA VAL A 241 -31.72 15.01 7.10
C VAL A 241 -32.34 14.44 8.38
N GLU A 242 -32.09 15.10 9.51
CA GLU A 242 -32.92 14.94 10.70
C GLU A 242 -34.06 15.96 10.62
N ASP A 243 -35.30 15.46 10.59
CA ASP A 243 -36.53 16.23 10.82
C ASP A 243 -36.61 16.76 12.27
#